data_AF-A0A8S4SEY6-F1
#
_entry.id   AF-A0A8S4SEY6-F1
#
_cell.length_a   1.000
_cell.length_b   1.000
_cell.length_c   1.000
_cell.angle_alpha   90.00
_cell.angle_beta   90.00
_cell.angle_gamma   90.00
#
_symmetry.space_group_name_H-M   'P 1'
#
loop_
_entity.id
_entity.type
_entity.pdbx_description
1 polymer ?
#
loop_
_entity_poly.entity_id
_entity_poly.type
_entity_poly.pdbx_seq_one_letter_code
_entity_poly.pdbx_strand_id
1 'polypeptide(L)'
;EIDELQDIRLSLLQKLKADQQNKNTTRVGAKLTKLWNRKKTDMERKIELIRKTRDREIRKLSTLHGRGGRAGLVQSLRAARGAGSAITAAQDPNSDLYAPRAMHGYQGRRRHGEIIYDPSLLAIEDHEALVQPPAWLDQCGQNLAKSCSGHYLPRDERQLCERETKWSEQFLENLHNDLKKARLGAAGNATGPLRVLKPRRLVEPPRPSTPEVESVPDYDESSHQAALVLQKILRGRAVQNLMFEGRTRAAELTEELKTTHGLQKEDKAHIAEEETKARDYRAVHSEAEQKEEAITALVEELCGGAVSAALDFLEKELRRLKEERRQHAFILIARKYLLLTYAFLVENERGRDREEGWKKGD
;
A
#
# COMPACT_ATOMS: atom_id res chain seq x y z
N GLU A 1 77.20 30.19 21.54
CA GLU A 1 76.39 29.86 22.74
C GLU A 1 74.95 30.36 22.67
N ILE A 2 74.68 31.67 22.65
CA ILE A 2 73.29 32.19 22.54
C ILE A 2 72.63 31.78 21.22
N ASP A 3 73.34 31.92 20.10
CA ASP A 3 72.80 31.58 18.78
C ASP A 3 72.57 30.07 18.62
N GLU A 4 73.48 29.25 19.15
CA GLU A 4 73.33 27.78 19.17
C GLU A 4 72.11 27.34 19.98
N LEU A 5 71.85 27.98 21.12
CA LEU A 5 70.63 27.75 21.91
C LEU A 5 69.37 28.19 21.15
N GLN A 6 69.44 29.28 20.39
CA GLN A 6 68.33 29.74 19.54
C GLN A 6 68.07 28.78 18.38
N ASP A 7 69.11 28.25 17.74
CA ASP A 7 69.01 27.26 16.66
C ASP A 7 68.40 25.94 17.16
N ILE A 8 68.83 25.45 18.33
CA ILE A 8 68.23 24.28 18.97
C ILE A 8 66.74 24.53 19.24
N ARG A 9 66.38 25.72 19.76
CA ARG A 9 64.99 26.09 20.05
C ARG A 9 64.14 26.19 18.78
N LEU A 10 64.67 26.77 17.71
CA LEU A 10 64.02 26.85 16.40
C LEU A 10 63.78 25.46 15.81
N SER A 11 64.78 24.57 15.87
CA SER A 11 64.65 23.19 15.39
C SER A 11 63.56 22.41 16.15
N LEU A 12 63.48 22.61 17.47
CA LEU A 12 62.44 22.03 18.32
C LEU A 12 61.04 22.58 17.97
N LEU A 13 60.92 23.89 17.76
CA LEU A 13 59.66 24.52 17.36
C LEU A 13 59.17 24.04 16.00
N GLN A 14 60.08 23.87 15.03
CA GLN A 14 59.74 23.31 13.73
C GLN A 14 59.24 21.87 13.84
N LYS A 15 59.91 21.03 14.66
CA LYS A 15 59.46 19.65 14.94
C LYS A 15 58.08 19.63 15.60
N LEU A 16 57.85 20.47 16.61
CA LEU A 16 56.55 20.58 17.28
C LEU A 16 55.44 21.05 16.33
N LYS A 17 55.74 22.02 15.44
CA LYS A 17 54.80 22.49 14.41
C LYS A 17 54.45 21.38 13.42
N ALA A 18 55.46 20.62 12.96
CA ALA A 18 55.25 19.48 12.06
C ALA A 18 54.41 18.38 12.74
N ASP A 19 54.69 18.05 13.99
CA ASP A 19 53.91 17.09 14.77
C ASP A 19 52.46 17.54 14.95
N GLN A 20 52.23 18.83 15.19
CA GLN A 20 50.89 19.38 15.32
C GLN A 20 50.14 19.37 13.99
N GLN A 21 50.82 19.68 12.88
CA GLN A 21 50.24 19.55 11.53
C GLN A 21 49.89 18.08 11.24
N ASN A 22 50.77 17.14 11.54
CA ASN A 22 50.53 15.71 11.36
C ASN A 22 49.35 15.21 12.22
N LYS A 23 49.24 15.67 13.48
CA LYS A 23 48.08 15.36 14.34
C LYS A 23 46.79 15.95 13.78
N ASN A 24 46.84 17.16 13.22
CA ASN A 24 45.67 17.79 12.62
C ASN A 24 45.25 17.08 11.31
N THR A 25 46.19 16.77 10.43
CA THR A 25 45.91 16.08 9.15
C THR A 25 45.40 14.67 9.38
N THR A 26 45.97 13.91 10.33
CA THR A 26 45.48 12.58 10.71
C THR A 26 44.08 12.65 11.30
N ARG A 27 43.78 13.63 12.17
CA ARG A 27 42.44 13.84 12.73
C ARG A 27 41.42 14.21 11.66
N VAL A 28 41.79 15.09 10.72
CA VAL A 28 40.93 15.47 9.58
C VAL A 28 40.71 14.27 8.65
N GLY A 29 41.76 13.52 8.33
CA GLY A 29 41.68 12.29 7.56
C GLY A 29 40.74 11.27 8.19
N ALA A 30 40.83 11.05 9.51
CA ALA A 30 39.93 10.15 10.24
C ALA A 30 38.46 10.62 10.23
N LYS A 31 38.20 11.94 10.23
CA LYS A 31 36.84 12.48 10.08
C LYS A 31 36.32 12.24 8.66
N LEU A 32 37.15 12.49 7.64
CA LEU A 32 36.80 12.29 6.24
C LEU A 32 36.52 10.81 5.93
N THR A 33 37.33 9.88 6.43
CA THR A 33 37.08 8.44 6.25
C THR A 33 35.78 8.01 6.91
N LYS A 34 35.46 8.52 8.12
CA LYS A 34 34.16 8.26 8.77
C LYS A 34 32.99 8.79 7.94
N LEU A 35 33.09 10.02 7.42
CA LEU A 35 32.06 10.60 6.57
C LEU A 35 31.90 9.83 5.26
N TRP A 36 33.01 9.47 4.62
CA TRP A 36 33.02 8.67 3.40
C TRP A 36 32.38 7.30 3.62
N ASN A 37 32.72 6.61 4.70
CA ASN A 37 32.10 5.33 5.06
C ASN A 37 30.59 5.47 5.23
N ARG A 38 30.10 6.50 5.93
CA ARG A 38 28.65 6.76 6.08
C ARG A 38 27.99 6.95 4.71
N LYS A 39 28.54 7.85 3.88
CA LYS A 39 28.00 8.12 2.54
C LYS A 39 28.05 6.88 1.63
N LYS A 40 29.10 6.07 1.74
CA LYS A 40 29.21 4.79 1.04
C LYS A 40 28.12 3.82 1.47
N THR A 41 27.85 3.66 2.76
CA THR A 41 26.76 2.79 3.22
C THR A 41 25.40 3.27 2.75
N ASP A 42 25.14 4.58 2.72
CA ASP A 42 23.89 5.13 2.19
C ASP A 42 23.75 4.85 0.68
N MET A 43 24.84 5.03 -0.07
CA MET A 43 24.89 4.70 -1.49
C MET A 43 24.64 3.20 -1.73
N GLU A 44 25.27 2.33 -0.95
CA GLU A 44 25.10 0.87 -1.03
C GLU A 44 23.64 0.46 -0.74
N ARG A 45 22.98 1.06 0.26
CA ARG A 45 21.55 0.83 0.52
C ARG A 45 20.68 1.24 -0.68
N LYS A 46 20.97 2.38 -1.31
CA LYS A 46 20.25 2.81 -2.53
C LYS A 46 20.48 1.85 -3.69
N ILE A 47 21.71 1.39 -3.89
CA ILE A 47 22.04 0.38 -4.92
C ILE A 47 21.31 -0.93 -4.65
N GLU A 48 21.20 -1.36 -3.39
CA GLU A 48 20.48 -2.57 -3.02
C GLU A 48 18.98 -2.47 -3.33
N LEU A 49 18.37 -1.31 -3.07
CA LEU A 49 16.98 -1.04 -3.46
C LEU A 49 16.81 -1.12 -4.99
N ILE A 50 17.72 -0.52 -5.76
CA ILE A 50 17.71 -0.57 -7.22
C ILE A 50 17.85 -2.01 -7.73
N ARG A 51 18.73 -2.82 -7.10
CA ARG A 51 18.87 -4.23 -7.45
C ARG A 51 17.59 -5.01 -7.14
N LYS A 52 16.98 -4.78 -5.97
CA LYS A 52 15.71 -5.41 -5.57
C LYS A 52 14.56 -5.04 -6.52
N THR A 53 14.45 -3.78 -6.93
CA THR A 53 13.43 -3.36 -7.91
C THR A 53 13.69 -3.97 -9.27
N ARG A 54 14.94 -3.92 -9.77
CA ARG A 54 15.35 -4.56 -11.01
C ARG A 54 15.01 -6.05 -11.02
N ASP A 55 15.37 -6.79 -9.97
CA ASP A 55 15.14 -8.24 -9.91
C ASP A 55 13.64 -8.59 -9.76
N ARG A 56 12.83 -7.69 -9.18
CA ARG A 56 11.36 -7.82 -9.20
C ARG A 56 10.80 -7.60 -10.60
N GLU A 57 11.24 -6.55 -11.29
CA GLU A 57 10.77 -6.23 -12.64
C GLU A 57 11.22 -7.28 -13.67
N ILE A 58 12.46 -7.77 -13.59
CA ILE A 58 12.94 -8.88 -14.42
C ILE A 58 12.09 -10.13 -14.20
N ARG A 59 11.75 -10.47 -12.94
CA ARG A 59 10.84 -11.60 -12.66
C ARG A 59 9.47 -11.38 -13.27
N LYS A 60 8.87 -10.20 -13.13
CA LYS A 60 7.57 -9.88 -13.75
C LYS A 60 7.63 -10.02 -15.27
N LEU A 61 8.66 -9.46 -15.92
CA LEU A 61 8.85 -9.54 -17.36
C LEU A 61 9.09 -10.98 -17.84
N SER A 62 9.92 -11.74 -17.13
CA SER A 62 10.16 -13.16 -17.41
C SER A 62 8.87 -13.98 -17.30
N THR A 63 8.05 -13.75 -16.27
CA THR A 63 6.74 -14.41 -16.15
C THR A 63 5.75 -14.00 -17.24
N LEU A 64 5.79 -12.73 -17.68
CA LEU A 64 4.92 -12.21 -18.73
C LEU A 64 5.30 -12.81 -20.08
N HIS A 65 6.60 -12.81 -20.44
CA HIS A 65 7.07 -13.41 -21.70
C HIS A 65 6.93 -14.93 -21.70
N GLY A 66 7.26 -15.61 -20.60
CA GLY A 66 7.14 -17.08 -20.48
C GLY A 66 5.70 -17.58 -20.61
N ARG A 67 4.70 -16.73 -20.32
CA ARG A 67 3.27 -17.04 -20.49
C ARG A 67 2.70 -16.57 -21.83
N GLY A 68 3.51 -16.20 -22.82
CA GLY A 68 3.01 -15.73 -24.12
C GLY A 68 2.51 -14.28 -24.09
N GLY A 69 3.10 -13.44 -23.25
CA GLY A 69 2.79 -12.02 -23.14
C GLY A 69 1.54 -11.73 -22.30
N ARG A 70 0.93 -10.56 -22.55
CA ARG A 70 -0.22 -10.08 -21.77
C ARG A 70 -1.46 -10.98 -21.93
N ALA A 71 -1.67 -11.54 -23.12
CA ALA A 71 -2.83 -12.40 -23.40
C ALA A 71 -2.79 -13.69 -22.57
N GLY A 72 -1.65 -14.39 -22.54
CA GLY A 72 -1.54 -15.63 -21.77
C GLY A 72 -1.42 -15.40 -20.26
N LEU A 73 -0.91 -14.24 -19.80
CA LEU A 73 -1.04 -13.85 -18.39
C LEU A 73 -2.51 -13.72 -17.98
N VAL A 74 -3.34 -13.03 -18.78
CA VAL A 74 -4.79 -12.89 -18.51
C VAL A 74 -5.50 -14.23 -18.55
N GLN A 75 -5.16 -15.09 -19.51
CA GLN A 75 -5.69 -16.45 -19.60
C GLN A 75 -5.35 -17.26 -18.35
N SER A 76 -4.12 -17.18 -17.84
CA SER A 76 -3.74 -17.86 -16.61
C SER A 76 -4.44 -17.34 -15.36
N LEU A 77 -4.70 -16.03 -15.29
CA LEU A 77 -5.49 -15.43 -14.20
C LEU A 77 -6.95 -15.89 -14.23
N ARG A 78 -7.52 -16.04 -15.43
CA ARG A 78 -8.87 -16.61 -15.61
C ARG A 78 -8.88 -18.09 -15.21
N ALA A 79 -7.86 -18.85 -15.60
CA ALA A 79 -7.73 -20.26 -15.24
C ALA A 79 -7.66 -20.47 -13.72
N ALA A 80 -6.86 -19.66 -13.01
CA ALA A 80 -6.76 -19.66 -11.54
C ALA A 80 -8.12 -19.37 -10.86
N ARG A 81 -8.97 -18.55 -11.50
CA ARG A 81 -10.33 -18.24 -11.01
C ARG A 81 -11.40 -19.27 -11.43
N GLY A 82 -11.00 -20.44 -11.94
CA GLY A 82 -11.91 -21.53 -12.27
C GLY A 82 -12.46 -21.52 -13.70
N ALA A 83 -12.04 -20.60 -14.57
CA ALA A 83 -12.42 -20.59 -15.98
C ALA A 83 -11.47 -21.43 -16.87
N GLY A 84 -10.56 -22.19 -16.27
CA GLY A 84 -9.60 -23.06 -16.95
C GLY A 84 -10.08 -24.49 -17.07
N SER A 85 -9.34 -25.32 -17.80
CA SER A 85 -9.60 -26.77 -17.82
C SER A 85 -9.27 -27.39 -16.46
N ALA A 86 -10.23 -28.09 -15.87
CA ALA A 86 -10.02 -28.81 -14.62
C ALA A 86 -8.97 -29.93 -14.76
N ILE A 87 -8.87 -30.53 -15.95
CA ILE A 87 -7.92 -31.61 -16.26
C ILE A 87 -6.48 -31.09 -16.21
N THR A 88 -6.23 -29.93 -16.83
CA THR A 88 -4.89 -29.33 -16.80
C THR A 88 -4.52 -28.88 -15.39
N ALA A 89 -5.47 -28.33 -14.63
CA ALA A 89 -5.24 -27.97 -13.23
C ALA A 89 -4.95 -29.19 -12.33
N ALA A 90 -5.55 -30.35 -12.62
CA ALA A 90 -5.29 -31.58 -11.88
C ALA A 90 -3.92 -32.21 -12.18
N GLN A 91 -3.29 -31.87 -13.30
CA GLN A 91 -1.94 -32.32 -13.64
C GLN A 91 -0.86 -31.46 -12.99
N ASP A 92 -1.15 -30.17 -12.73
CA ASP A 92 -0.20 -29.23 -12.13
C ASP A 92 -0.27 -29.25 -10.59
N PRO A 93 0.79 -29.68 -9.86
CA PRO A 93 0.78 -29.70 -8.39
C PRO A 93 0.73 -28.31 -7.75
N ASN A 94 1.18 -27.29 -8.50
CA ASN A 94 1.16 -25.88 -8.09
C ASN A 94 -0.16 -25.18 -8.44
N SER A 95 -1.16 -25.90 -8.94
CA SER A 95 -2.47 -25.33 -9.25
C SER A 95 -3.25 -24.99 -7.98
N ASP A 96 -4.20 -24.07 -8.10
CA ASP A 96 -5.10 -23.73 -6.99
C ASP A 96 -5.98 -24.91 -6.54
N LEU A 97 -6.04 -26.00 -7.32
CA LEU A 97 -6.76 -27.24 -6.94
C LEU A 97 -6.04 -27.98 -5.80
N TYR A 98 -4.71 -28.04 -5.83
CA TYR A 98 -3.89 -28.69 -4.80
C TYR A 98 -3.38 -27.70 -3.75
N ALA A 99 -2.99 -26.49 -4.17
CA ALA A 99 -2.36 -25.49 -3.32
C ALA A 99 -3.11 -24.14 -3.39
N PRO A 100 -4.27 -24.02 -2.73
CA PRO A 100 -5.09 -22.82 -2.81
C PRO A 100 -4.42 -21.59 -2.20
N ARG A 101 -4.35 -20.51 -2.98
CA ARG A 101 -3.82 -19.23 -2.50
C ARG A 101 -4.92 -18.43 -1.80
N ALA A 102 -4.64 -17.98 -0.56
CA ALA A 102 -5.59 -17.26 0.29
C ALA A 102 -6.25 -16.02 -0.37
N MET A 103 -5.58 -15.38 -1.33
CA MET A 103 -6.13 -14.23 -2.06
C MET A 103 -7.32 -14.56 -2.97
N HIS A 104 -7.54 -15.81 -3.35
CA HIS A 104 -8.65 -16.22 -4.23
C HIS A 104 -9.95 -16.51 -3.44
N GLY A 105 -9.96 -16.23 -2.14
CA GLY A 105 -11.10 -16.44 -1.26
C GLY A 105 -11.18 -17.85 -0.68
N TYR A 106 -12.23 -18.09 0.10
CA TYR A 106 -12.45 -19.37 0.77
C TYR A 106 -12.96 -20.42 -0.22
N GLN A 107 -12.19 -21.49 -0.40
CA GLN A 107 -12.60 -22.60 -1.26
C GLN A 107 -13.73 -23.40 -0.61
N GLY A 108 -14.78 -23.70 -1.40
CA GLY A 108 -15.92 -24.53 -0.97
C GLY A 108 -15.51 -25.90 -0.39
N ARG A 109 -14.31 -26.40 -0.73
CA ARG A 109 -13.73 -27.64 -0.18
C ARG A 109 -13.35 -27.59 1.30
N ARG A 110 -13.27 -26.40 1.90
CA ARG A 110 -13.07 -26.27 3.36
C ARG A 110 -14.37 -26.10 4.12
N ARG A 111 -15.50 -25.87 3.42
CA ARG A 111 -16.82 -25.74 4.06
C ARG A 111 -17.20 -26.99 4.85
N HIS A 112 -16.74 -28.17 4.43
CA HIS A 112 -16.96 -29.43 5.16
C HIS A 112 -16.12 -29.55 6.45
N GLY A 113 -14.99 -28.83 6.54
CA GLY A 113 -14.16 -28.79 7.74
C GLY A 113 -14.64 -27.79 8.79
N GLU A 114 -15.50 -26.84 8.40
CA GLU A 114 -16.21 -25.89 9.26
C GLU A 114 -17.71 -26.17 9.31
N ILE A 115 -18.13 -27.42 9.09
CA ILE A 115 -19.47 -27.81 9.55
C ILE A 115 -19.38 -27.79 11.07
N ILE A 116 -19.89 -26.71 11.68
CA ILE A 116 -20.13 -26.67 13.12
C ILE A 116 -21.22 -27.70 13.36
N TYR A 117 -20.76 -28.90 13.68
CA TYR A 117 -21.64 -29.96 14.09
C TYR A 117 -22.09 -29.64 15.50
N ASP A 118 -23.37 -29.34 15.67
CA ASP A 118 -23.95 -29.19 16.99
C ASP A 118 -24.31 -30.59 17.50
N PRO A 119 -23.57 -31.20 18.44
CA PRO A 119 -23.83 -32.57 18.89
C PRO A 119 -25.19 -32.70 19.56
N SER A 120 -25.80 -31.57 19.97
CA SER A 120 -27.15 -31.51 20.51
C SER A 120 -28.23 -31.88 19.48
N LEU A 121 -27.97 -31.73 18.17
CA LEU A 121 -28.90 -32.16 17.11
C LEU A 121 -29.03 -33.69 17.03
N LEU A 122 -28.03 -34.45 17.48
CA LEU A 122 -28.16 -35.92 17.62
C LEU A 122 -28.92 -36.34 18.87
N ALA A 123 -28.99 -35.49 19.88
CA ALA A 123 -29.57 -35.84 21.17
C ALA A 123 -31.10 -35.82 21.14
N ILE A 124 -31.72 -35.32 20.07
CA ILE A 124 -33.17 -35.11 19.95
C ILE A 124 -33.86 -36.27 19.22
N GLU A 125 -33.12 -37.17 18.57
CA GLU A 125 -33.70 -38.26 17.78
C GLU A 125 -33.22 -39.62 18.27
N ASP A 126 -34.16 -40.55 18.46
CA ASP A 126 -33.87 -41.95 18.79
C ASP A 126 -32.93 -42.52 17.72
N HIS A 127 -31.71 -42.85 18.11
CA HIS A 127 -30.69 -43.49 17.26
C HIS A 127 -31.22 -44.71 16.48
N GLU A 128 -32.19 -45.44 17.03
CA GLU A 128 -32.88 -46.55 16.36
C GLU A 128 -33.74 -46.10 15.17
N ALA A 129 -34.38 -44.93 15.25
CA ALA A 129 -35.20 -44.38 14.17
C ALA A 129 -34.37 -43.83 13.00
N LEU A 130 -33.17 -43.29 13.29
CA LEU A 130 -32.22 -42.78 12.29
C LEU A 130 -31.47 -43.88 11.53
N VAL A 131 -31.26 -45.03 12.15
CA VAL A 131 -30.62 -46.19 11.49
C VAL A 131 -31.56 -46.86 10.49
N GLN A 132 -32.88 -46.73 10.67
CA GLN A 132 -33.84 -47.23 9.69
C GLN A 132 -33.75 -46.41 8.41
N PRO A 133 -33.56 -47.05 7.24
CA PRO A 133 -33.61 -46.34 5.98
C PRO A 133 -34.97 -45.64 5.86
N PRO A 134 -35.02 -44.38 5.38
CA PRO A 134 -36.28 -43.68 5.20
C PRO A 134 -37.21 -44.49 4.28
N ALA A 135 -38.51 -44.53 4.60
CA ALA A 135 -39.48 -45.33 3.84
C ALA A 135 -39.53 -45.00 2.33
N TRP A 136 -39.09 -43.81 1.91
CA TRP A 136 -38.98 -43.45 0.49
C TRP A 136 -37.84 -44.19 -0.23
N LEU A 137 -36.78 -44.60 0.48
CA LEU A 137 -35.67 -45.38 -0.06
C LEU A 137 -36.13 -46.79 -0.43
N ASP A 138 -36.97 -47.40 0.40
CA ASP A 138 -37.59 -48.72 0.11
C ASP A 138 -38.52 -48.64 -1.11
N GLN A 139 -39.20 -47.50 -1.30
CA GLN A 139 -40.09 -47.26 -2.43
C GLN A 139 -39.33 -47.02 -3.76
N CYS A 140 -38.12 -46.44 -3.70
CA CYS A 140 -37.27 -46.20 -4.88
C CYS A 140 -36.94 -47.49 -5.64
N GLY A 141 -36.73 -48.61 -4.93
CA GLY A 141 -36.35 -49.88 -5.54
C GLY A 141 -37.52 -50.69 -6.09
N GLN A 142 -38.75 -50.43 -5.61
CA GLN A 142 -39.93 -51.23 -5.94
C GLN A 142 -40.64 -50.73 -7.21
N ASN A 143 -40.57 -49.43 -7.52
CA ASN A 143 -41.22 -48.82 -8.67
C ASN A 143 -40.23 -48.07 -9.56
N LEU A 144 -39.56 -48.80 -10.47
CA LEU A 144 -38.64 -48.26 -11.49
C LEU A 144 -39.27 -47.23 -12.45
N ALA A 145 -40.61 -47.10 -12.43
CA ALA A 145 -41.34 -46.10 -13.19
C ALA A 145 -41.30 -44.68 -12.57
N LYS A 146 -40.81 -44.55 -11.33
CA LYS A 146 -40.71 -43.27 -10.61
C LYS A 146 -39.26 -43.05 -10.13
N SER A 147 -38.80 -41.81 -10.17
CA SER A 147 -37.55 -41.41 -9.54
C SER A 147 -37.68 -41.45 -8.02
N CYS A 148 -36.55 -41.45 -7.31
CA CYS A 148 -36.54 -41.31 -5.85
C CYS A 148 -37.16 -40.02 -5.33
N SER A 149 -37.34 -39.01 -6.19
CA SER A 149 -38.07 -37.78 -5.90
C SER A 149 -39.56 -37.85 -6.23
N GLY A 150 -40.08 -39.02 -6.62
CA GLY A 150 -41.51 -39.25 -6.91
C GLY A 150 -41.96 -38.82 -8.30
N HIS A 151 -41.06 -38.35 -9.17
CA HIS A 151 -41.39 -37.98 -10.55
C HIS A 151 -41.45 -39.22 -11.45
N TYR A 152 -42.42 -39.29 -12.35
CA TYR A 152 -42.46 -40.37 -13.34
C TYR A 152 -41.26 -40.29 -14.27
N LEU A 153 -40.50 -41.38 -14.36
CA LEU A 153 -39.44 -41.50 -15.35
C LEU A 153 -40.09 -41.75 -16.72
N PRO A 154 -39.70 -41.00 -17.76
CA PRO A 154 -40.19 -41.26 -19.11
C PRO A 154 -39.93 -42.73 -19.50
N ARG A 155 -40.98 -43.35 -20.03
CA ARG A 155 -41.17 -44.79 -20.27
C ARG A 155 -40.01 -45.52 -20.98
N ASP A 156 -39.81 -46.78 -20.57
CA ASP A 156 -39.06 -47.90 -21.18
C ASP A 156 -37.73 -47.60 -21.91
N GLU A 157 -36.60 -47.84 -21.23
CA GLU A 157 -35.23 -47.78 -21.78
C GLU A 157 -34.98 -48.69 -23.00
N ARG A 158 -35.84 -49.69 -23.24
CA ARG A 158 -35.74 -50.63 -24.38
C ARG A 158 -36.50 -50.17 -25.62
N GLN A 159 -37.40 -49.19 -25.49
CA GLN A 159 -37.98 -48.54 -26.64
C GLN A 159 -37.05 -47.42 -27.05
N LEU A 160 -36.17 -47.71 -28.01
CA LEU A 160 -35.47 -46.67 -28.74
C LEU A 160 -36.55 -45.69 -29.22
N CYS A 161 -36.44 -44.41 -28.87
CA CYS A 161 -37.36 -43.39 -29.38
C CYS A 161 -37.39 -43.48 -30.91
N GLU A 162 -38.39 -44.16 -31.46
CA GLU A 162 -38.81 -44.05 -32.84
C GLU A 162 -39.38 -42.63 -32.99
N ARG A 163 -38.51 -41.62 -32.98
CA ARG A 163 -38.73 -40.54 -33.92
C ARG A 163 -38.82 -41.28 -35.24
N GLU A 164 -40.01 -41.26 -35.85
CA GLU A 164 -40.21 -41.60 -37.26
C GLU A 164 -39.19 -40.79 -38.07
N THR A 165 -37.95 -41.28 -38.13
CA THR A 165 -36.98 -40.81 -39.08
C THR A 165 -37.62 -41.21 -40.40
N LYS A 166 -37.81 -40.24 -41.29
CA LYS A 166 -38.48 -40.41 -42.60
C LYS A 166 -37.85 -41.47 -43.53
N TRP A 167 -36.87 -42.21 -43.01
CA TRP A 167 -36.08 -43.23 -43.66
C TRP A 167 -36.65 -44.60 -43.28
N SER A 168 -37.87 -44.89 -43.72
CA SER A 168 -38.39 -46.25 -43.70
C SER A 168 -37.55 -47.16 -44.59
N GLU A 169 -37.55 -48.47 -44.34
CA GLU A 169 -36.83 -49.44 -45.19
C GLU A 169 -37.24 -49.30 -46.66
N GLN A 170 -38.54 -49.12 -46.92
CA GLN A 170 -39.09 -48.86 -48.26
C GLN A 170 -38.52 -47.56 -48.89
N PHE A 171 -38.32 -46.51 -48.09
CA PHE A 171 -37.72 -45.26 -48.58
C PHE A 171 -36.23 -45.43 -48.91
N LEU A 172 -35.50 -46.20 -48.10
CA LEU A 172 -34.09 -46.51 -48.35
C LEU A 172 -33.90 -47.40 -49.57
N GLU A 173 -34.79 -48.37 -49.79
CA GLU A 173 -34.81 -49.18 -51.02
C GLU A 173 -35.09 -48.33 -52.26
N ASN A 174 -36.07 -47.42 -52.18
CA ASN A 174 -36.37 -46.50 -53.28
C ASN A 174 -35.19 -45.57 -53.58
N LEU A 175 -34.58 -44.98 -52.54
CA LEU A 175 -33.38 -44.14 -52.68
C LEU A 175 -32.21 -44.93 -53.29
N HIS A 176 -31.99 -46.17 -52.84
CA HIS A 176 -30.93 -47.02 -53.38
C HIS A 176 -31.16 -47.29 -54.87
N ASN A 177 -32.40 -47.63 -55.25
CA ASN A 177 -32.78 -47.86 -56.63
C ASN A 177 -32.64 -46.58 -57.48
N ASP A 178 -32.98 -45.42 -56.95
CA ASP A 178 -32.86 -44.14 -57.64
C ASP A 178 -31.39 -43.71 -57.81
N LEU A 179 -30.54 -43.93 -56.80
CA LEU A 179 -29.09 -43.72 -56.90
C LEU A 179 -28.45 -44.71 -57.89
N LYS A 180 -28.93 -45.96 -57.94
CA LYS A 180 -28.47 -46.98 -58.88
C LYS A 180 -28.88 -46.65 -60.32
N LYS A 181 -30.10 -46.14 -60.52
CA LYS A 181 -30.58 -45.61 -61.82
C LYS A 181 -29.78 -44.35 -62.23
N ALA A 182 -29.54 -43.43 -61.30
CA ALA A 182 -28.72 -42.24 -61.56
C ALA A 182 -27.27 -42.61 -61.93
N ARG A 183 -26.72 -43.66 -61.33
CA ARG A 183 -25.36 -44.16 -61.65
C ARG A 183 -25.30 -44.93 -62.97
N LEU A 184 -26.37 -45.63 -63.36
CA LEU A 184 -26.42 -46.46 -64.58
C LEU A 184 -27.01 -45.74 -65.80
N GLY A 185 -27.60 -44.56 -65.64
CA GLY A 185 -28.09 -43.77 -66.77
C GLY A 185 -28.59 -42.39 -66.38
N ALA A 186 -27.69 -41.42 -66.19
CA ALA A 186 -28.03 -39.98 -66.19
C ALA A 186 -26.78 -39.06 -66.25
N ALA A 187 -25.92 -39.22 -67.26
CA ALA A 187 -25.01 -38.14 -67.66
C ALA A 187 -25.52 -37.36 -68.90
N GLY A 188 -26.67 -37.75 -69.46
CA GLY A 188 -27.30 -37.05 -70.57
C GLY A 188 -28.77 -36.77 -70.26
N ASN A 189 -29.12 -35.49 -70.19
CA ASN A 189 -30.48 -34.96 -70.32
C ASN A 189 -31.35 -34.99 -69.06
N ALA A 190 -30.95 -34.22 -68.04
CA ALA A 190 -31.90 -33.58 -67.14
C ALA A 190 -31.31 -32.28 -66.57
N THR A 191 -30.94 -31.34 -67.44
CA THR A 191 -30.86 -29.92 -67.09
C THR A 191 -32.28 -29.38 -66.90
N GLY A 192 -32.96 -29.83 -65.84
CA GLY A 192 -34.04 -29.06 -65.25
C GLY A 192 -33.44 -27.87 -64.49
N PRO A 193 -34.08 -26.69 -64.48
CA PRO A 193 -33.52 -25.52 -63.81
C PRO A 193 -33.31 -25.85 -62.34
N LEU A 194 -32.10 -25.57 -61.83
CA LEU A 194 -31.75 -25.65 -60.42
C LEU A 194 -32.87 -25.01 -59.61
N ARG A 195 -33.64 -25.83 -58.88
CA ARG A 195 -34.58 -25.33 -57.88
C ARG A 195 -33.74 -24.67 -56.80
N VAL A 196 -33.58 -23.35 -56.95
CA VAL A 196 -33.12 -22.45 -55.89
C VAL A 196 -33.84 -22.88 -54.62
N LEU A 197 -33.05 -23.19 -53.57
CA LEU A 197 -33.56 -23.52 -52.25
C LEU A 197 -34.57 -22.44 -51.86
N LYS A 198 -35.86 -22.75 -51.95
CA LYS A 198 -36.89 -21.91 -51.31
C LYS A 198 -36.47 -21.84 -49.84
N PRO A 199 -36.26 -20.64 -49.25
CA PRO A 199 -36.00 -20.56 -47.83
C PRO A 199 -37.13 -21.29 -47.13
N ARG A 200 -36.76 -22.29 -46.34
CA ARG A 200 -37.69 -23.10 -45.56
C ARG A 200 -38.33 -22.16 -44.55
N ARG A 201 -39.40 -21.46 -44.93
CA ARG A 201 -40.35 -20.90 -43.98
C ARG A 201 -40.92 -22.12 -43.27
N LEU A 202 -40.36 -22.42 -42.10
CA LEU A 202 -41.02 -23.24 -41.10
C LEU A 202 -42.40 -22.59 -40.92
N VAL A 203 -43.47 -23.32 -41.27
CA VAL A 203 -44.80 -22.95 -40.84
C VAL A 203 -44.74 -23.04 -39.33
N GLU A 204 -44.69 -21.90 -38.65
CA GLU A 204 -44.79 -21.86 -37.20
C GLU A 204 -46.11 -22.57 -36.85
N PRO A 205 -46.12 -23.55 -35.91
CA PRO A 205 -47.36 -24.15 -35.46
C PRO A 205 -48.31 -23.02 -35.01
N PRO A 206 -49.62 -23.12 -35.31
CA PRO A 206 -50.56 -22.10 -34.87
C PRO A 206 -50.41 -21.96 -33.35
N ARG A 207 -50.20 -20.73 -32.90
CA ARG A 207 -50.09 -20.44 -31.47
C ARG A 207 -51.35 -21.00 -30.80
N PRO A 208 -51.24 -21.66 -29.62
CA PRO A 208 -52.43 -22.04 -28.87
C PRO A 208 -53.30 -20.80 -28.66
N SER A 209 -54.62 -20.98 -28.61
CA SER A 209 -55.55 -19.88 -28.33
C SER A 209 -55.07 -19.15 -27.09
N THR A 210 -54.87 -17.84 -27.23
CA THR A 210 -54.40 -16.99 -26.13
C THR A 210 -55.39 -17.17 -24.97
N PRO A 211 -54.94 -17.55 -23.77
CA PRO A 211 -55.83 -17.65 -22.63
C PRO A 211 -56.52 -16.30 -22.44
N GLU A 212 -57.84 -16.29 -22.53
CA GLU A 212 -58.66 -15.09 -22.32
C GLU A 212 -58.72 -14.81 -20.82
N VAL A 213 -58.34 -13.61 -20.43
CA VAL A 213 -58.46 -13.10 -19.06
C VAL A 213 -59.80 -12.40 -18.94
N GLU A 214 -60.50 -12.58 -17.82
CA GLU A 214 -61.76 -11.88 -17.54
C GLU A 214 -61.59 -10.37 -17.72
N SER A 215 -62.49 -9.73 -18.46
CA SER A 215 -62.43 -8.29 -18.71
C SER A 215 -62.73 -7.54 -17.41
N VAL A 216 -61.71 -6.83 -16.91
CA VAL A 216 -61.84 -5.93 -15.77
C VAL A 216 -62.66 -4.71 -16.20
N PRO A 217 -63.52 -4.14 -15.35
CA PRO A 217 -64.26 -2.92 -15.68
C PRO A 217 -63.31 -1.77 -16.08
N ASP A 218 -63.66 -1.01 -17.12
CA ASP A 218 -62.84 0.07 -17.68
C ASP A 218 -62.36 1.11 -16.64
N TYR A 219 -63.16 1.34 -15.60
CA TYR A 219 -62.82 2.23 -14.48
C TYR A 219 -61.65 1.70 -13.66
N ASP A 220 -61.67 0.41 -13.31
CA ASP A 220 -60.62 -0.23 -12.53
C ASP A 220 -59.34 -0.35 -13.37
N GLU A 221 -59.46 -0.66 -14.67
CA GLU A 221 -58.32 -0.66 -15.57
C GLU A 221 -57.67 0.73 -15.67
N SER A 222 -58.47 1.79 -15.80
CA SER A 222 -57.96 3.18 -15.83
C SER A 222 -57.25 3.56 -14.51
N SER A 223 -57.81 3.13 -13.38
CA SER A 223 -57.21 3.32 -12.05
C SER A 223 -55.87 2.58 -11.93
N HIS A 224 -55.81 1.32 -12.37
CA HIS A 224 -54.60 0.52 -12.38
C HIS A 224 -53.52 1.10 -13.32
N GLN A 225 -53.90 1.56 -14.50
CA GLN A 225 -52.99 2.21 -15.44
C GLN A 225 -52.42 3.51 -14.85
N ALA A 226 -53.26 4.35 -14.22
CA ALA A 226 -52.82 5.56 -13.53
C ALA A 226 -51.85 5.25 -12.37
N ALA A 227 -52.15 4.22 -11.56
CA ALA A 227 -51.29 3.76 -10.47
C ALA A 227 -49.93 3.25 -10.99
N LEU A 228 -49.92 2.51 -12.11
CA LEU A 228 -48.68 2.04 -12.75
C LEU A 228 -47.83 3.20 -13.28
N VAL A 229 -48.45 4.22 -13.89
CA VAL A 229 -47.75 5.43 -14.33
C VAL A 229 -47.14 6.15 -13.13
N LEU A 230 -47.90 6.34 -12.06
CA LEU A 230 -47.42 6.97 -10.83
C LEU A 230 -46.26 6.18 -10.22
N GLN A 231 -46.36 4.85 -10.17
CA GLN A 231 -45.28 3.98 -9.68
C GLN A 231 -44.01 4.10 -10.52
N LYS A 232 -44.13 4.18 -11.86
CA LYS A 232 -43.00 4.42 -12.76
C LYS A 232 -42.34 5.77 -12.51
N ILE A 233 -43.14 6.83 -12.34
CA ILE A 233 -42.64 8.18 -12.04
C ILE A 233 -41.91 8.21 -10.71
N LEU A 234 -42.48 7.62 -9.65
CA LEU A 234 -41.85 7.57 -8.33
C LEU A 234 -40.53 6.79 -8.35
N ARG A 235 -40.49 5.64 -9.03
CA ARG A 235 -39.23 4.88 -9.22
C ARG A 235 -38.18 5.70 -9.97
N GLY A 236 -38.58 6.37 -11.06
CA GLY A 236 -37.69 7.25 -11.83
C GLY A 236 -37.15 8.41 -10.99
N ARG A 237 -38.02 9.08 -10.22
CA ARG A 237 -37.65 10.20 -9.35
C ARG A 237 -36.71 9.77 -8.21
N ALA A 238 -36.96 8.60 -7.61
CA ALA A 238 -36.10 8.04 -6.58
C ALA A 238 -34.68 7.75 -7.09
N VAL A 239 -34.56 7.14 -8.28
CA VAL A 239 -33.24 6.90 -8.91
C VAL A 239 -32.53 8.20 -9.24
N GLN A 240 -33.25 9.22 -9.75
CA GLN A 240 -32.68 10.54 -10.03
C GLN A 240 -32.17 11.24 -8.76
N ASN A 241 -32.92 11.18 -7.66
CA ASN A 241 -32.50 11.75 -6.39
C ASN A 241 -31.25 11.04 -5.85
N LEU A 242 -31.21 9.69 -5.87
CA LEU A 242 -30.03 8.92 -5.49
C LEU A 242 -28.79 9.27 -6.34
N MET A 243 -28.99 9.46 -7.65
CA MET A 243 -27.94 9.92 -8.57
C MET A 243 -27.44 11.33 -8.23
N PHE A 244 -28.35 12.26 -7.95
CA PHE A 244 -27.99 13.64 -7.61
C PHE A 244 -27.25 13.72 -6.26
N GLU A 245 -27.69 12.97 -5.25
CA GLU A 245 -27.00 12.81 -3.98
C GLU A 245 -25.64 12.13 -4.12
N GLY A 246 -25.52 11.15 -5.02
CA GLY A 246 -24.25 10.53 -5.36
C GLY A 246 -23.28 11.53 -6.01
N ARG A 247 -23.78 12.34 -6.96
CA ARG A 247 -23.00 13.36 -7.65
C ARG A 247 -22.55 14.48 -6.71
N THR A 248 -23.42 14.94 -5.81
CA THR A 248 -23.09 15.97 -4.83
C THR A 248 -22.07 15.47 -3.82
N ARG A 249 -22.21 14.24 -3.30
CA ARG A 249 -21.19 13.62 -2.43
C ARG A 249 -19.85 13.45 -3.12
N ALA A 250 -19.84 13.13 -4.41
CA ALA A 250 -18.62 12.96 -5.19
C ALA A 250 -18.13 14.28 -5.83
N ALA A 251 -18.75 15.43 -5.57
CA ALA A 251 -18.43 16.68 -6.24
C ALA A 251 -17.00 17.14 -5.92
N GLU A 252 -16.63 17.16 -4.64
CA GLU A 252 -15.30 17.54 -4.16
C GLU A 252 -14.21 16.67 -4.80
N LEU A 253 -14.35 15.34 -4.72
CA LEU A 253 -13.43 14.41 -5.38
C LEU A 253 -13.37 14.64 -6.91
N THR A 254 -14.49 14.97 -7.53
CA THR A 254 -14.51 15.24 -8.97
C THR A 254 -13.75 16.53 -9.29
N GLU A 255 -13.84 17.56 -8.45
CA GLU A 255 -13.05 18.79 -8.59
C GLU A 255 -11.56 18.53 -8.37
N GLU A 256 -11.19 17.73 -7.36
CA GLU A 256 -9.81 17.29 -7.15
C GLU A 256 -9.24 16.50 -8.33
N LEU A 257 -10.05 15.62 -8.93
CA LEU A 257 -9.64 14.85 -10.11
C LEU A 257 -9.56 15.72 -11.36
N LYS A 258 -10.41 16.74 -11.48
CA LYS A 258 -10.33 17.73 -12.56
C LYS A 258 -9.07 18.58 -12.44
N THR A 259 -8.73 19.07 -11.26
CA THR A 259 -7.53 19.90 -11.04
C THR A 259 -6.24 19.12 -11.27
N THR A 260 -6.24 17.80 -11.01
CA THR A 260 -5.07 16.94 -11.24
C THR A 260 -4.92 16.46 -12.68
N HIS A 261 -6.02 16.27 -13.43
CA HIS A 261 -5.97 15.65 -14.76
C HIS A 261 -6.37 16.58 -15.92
N GLY A 262 -6.96 17.75 -15.65
CA GLY A 262 -7.34 18.78 -16.62
C GLY A 262 -7.97 18.19 -17.89
N LEU A 263 -9.20 17.69 -17.81
CA LEU A 263 -9.78 16.91 -18.90
C LEU A 263 -10.14 17.77 -20.13
N GLN A 264 -10.54 19.04 -19.91
CA GLN A 264 -10.94 20.00 -20.95
C GLN A 264 -9.92 21.15 -21.10
N LYS A 265 -9.94 21.85 -22.25
CA LYS A 265 -9.00 22.96 -22.52
C LYS A 265 -9.17 24.13 -21.55
N GLU A 266 -10.42 24.44 -21.19
CA GLU A 266 -10.75 25.50 -20.23
C GLU A 266 -10.25 25.15 -18.83
N ASP A 267 -10.50 23.92 -18.37
CA ASP A 267 -9.99 23.42 -17.08
C ASP A 267 -8.45 23.49 -17.02
N LYS A 268 -7.76 23.11 -18.11
CA LYS A 268 -6.30 23.22 -18.18
C LYS A 268 -5.79 24.65 -18.05
N ALA A 269 -6.49 25.62 -18.66
CA ALA A 269 -6.14 27.03 -18.56
C ALA A 269 -6.33 27.54 -17.12
N HIS A 270 -7.44 27.20 -16.48
CA HIS A 270 -7.71 27.54 -15.09
C HIS A 270 -6.66 26.95 -14.14
N ILE A 271 -6.34 25.66 -14.29
CA ILE A 271 -5.29 25.00 -13.49
C ILE A 271 -3.94 25.68 -13.69
N ALA A 272 -3.59 26.05 -14.92
CA ALA A 272 -2.34 26.75 -15.19
C ALA A 272 -2.30 28.14 -14.53
N GLU A 273 -3.40 28.89 -14.52
CA GLU A 273 -3.50 30.18 -13.84
C GLU A 273 -3.44 30.06 -12.32
N GLU A 274 -4.03 29.02 -11.74
CA GLU A 274 -3.92 28.75 -10.30
C GLU A 274 -2.51 28.29 -9.92
N GLU A 275 -1.88 27.47 -10.74
CA GLU A 275 -0.49 27.06 -10.54
C GLU A 275 0.49 28.23 -10.61
N THR A 276 0.32 29.16 -11.55
CA THR A 276 1.16 30.36 -11.61
C THR A 276 0.97 31.24 -10.38
N LYS A 277 -0.28 31.52 -9.98
CA LYS A 277 -0.57 32.26 -8.74
C LYS A 277 0.05 31.58 -7.51
N ALA A 278 -0.04 30.26 -7.41
CA ALA A 278 0.54 29.50 -6.31
C ALA A 278 2.07 29.55 -6.31
N ARG A 279 2.72 29.52 -7.49
CA ARG A 279 4.18 29.68 -7.63
C ARG A 279 4.62 31.07 -7.23
N ASP A 280 3.93 32.11 -7.69
CA ASP A 280 4.23 33.50 -7.36
C ASP A 280 4.09 33.74 -5.85
N TYR A 281 3.02 33.24 -5.24
CA TYR A 281 2.82 33.31 -3.80
C TYR A 281 3.94 32.63 -3.01
N ARG A 282 4.37 31.43 -3.45
CA ARG A 282 5.50 30.72 -2.82
C ARG A 282 6.83 31.45 -2.99
N ALA A 283 7.07 32.06 -4.15
CA ALA A 283 8.28 32.83 -4.39
C ALA A 283 8.36 34.03 -3.43
N VAL A 284 7.27 34.82 -3.35
CA VAL A 284 7.19 35.97 -2.43
C VAL A 284 7.37 35.54 -0.97
N HIS A 285 6.72 34.45 -0.55
CA HIS A 285 6.90 33.91 0.80
C HIS A 285 8.33 33.47 1.07
N SER A 286 8.95 32.73 0.15
CA SER A 286 10.34 32.28 0.33
C SER A 286 11.33 33.45 0.43
N GLU A 287 11.10 34.53 -0.31
CA GLU A 287 11.91 35.75 -0.19
C GLU A 287 11.70 36.45 1.16
N ALA A 288 10.47 36.46 1.67
CA ALA A 288 10.16 37.02 2.99
C ALA A 288 10.83 36.20 4.11
N GLU A 289 10.70 34.87 4.07
CA GLU A 289 11.34 33.95 5.01
C GLU A 289 12.87 34.13 5.01
N GLN A 290 13.50 34.20 3.83
CA GLN A 290 14.95 34.44 3.73
C GLN A 290 15.37 35.79 4.33
N LYS A 291 14.55 36.83 4.16
CA LYS A 291 14.81 38.15 4.76
C LYS A 291 14.70 38.08 6.28
N GLU A 292 13.70 37.38 6.81
CA GLU A 292 13.54 37.18 8.25
C GLU A 292 14.69 36.36 8.86
N GLU A 293 15.11 35.28 8.19
CA GLU A 293 16.29 34.49 8.58
C GLU A 293 17.57 35.34 8.59
N ALA A 294 17.76 36.20 7.59
CA ALA A 294 18.91 37.11 7.56
C ALA A 294 18.87 38.14 8.69
N ILE A 295 17.69 38.71 8.99
CA ILE A 295 17.52 39.68 10.09
C ILE A 295 17.79 39.01 11.43
N THR A 296 17.24 37.82 11.66
CA THR A 296 17.43 37.07 12.91
C THR A 296 18.90 36.71 13.13
N ALA A 297 19.61 36.26 12.10
CA ALA A 297 21.04 36.00 12.17
C ALA A 297 21.87 37.26 12.53
N LEU A 298 21.55 38.41 11.94
CA LEU A 298 22.21 39.68 12.26
C LEU A 298 21.94 40.12 13.71
N VAL A 299 20.71 39.93 14.19
CA VAL A 299 20.35 40.24 15.58
C VAL A 299 21.10 39.32 16.55
N GLU A 300 21.19 38.03 16.27
CA GLU A 300 21.94 37.08 17.08
C GLU A 300 23.44 37.42 17.15
N GLU A 301 24.04 37.82 16.02
CA GLU A 301 25.44 38.24 15.98
C GLU A 301 25.68 39.50 16.83
N LEU A 302 24.86 40.54 16.66
CA LEU A 302 24.98 41.79 17.38
C LEU A 302 24.73 41.63 18.88
N CYS A 303 23.65 40.94 19.25
CA CYS A 303 23.31 40.67 20.65
C CYS A 303 24.35 39.75 21.29
N GLY A 304 24.80 38.70 20.59
CA GLY A 304 25.84 37.79 21.07
C GLY A 304 27.16 38.52 21.34
N GLY A 305 27.59 39.39 20.42
CA GLY A 305 28.78 40.23 20.59
C GLY A 305 28.66 41.18 21.78
N ALA A 306 27.54 41.88 21.91
CA ALA A 306 27.30 42.81 23.03
C ALA A 306 27.27 42.10 24.39
N VAL A 307 26.58 40.95 24.47
CA VAL A 307 26.50 40.14 25.70
C VAL A 307 27.88 39.58 26.06
N SER A 308 28.63 39.06 25.10
CA SER A 308 30.00 38.56 25.35
C SER A 308 30.91 39.67 25.86
N ALA A 309 30.89 40.86 25.24
CA ALA A 309 31.71 41.99 25.67
C ALA A 309 31.33 42.48 27.08
N ALA A 310 30.04 42.50 27.42
CA ALA A 310 29.57 42.85 28.75
C ALA A 310 30.02 41.81 29.80
N LEU A 311 29.92 40.52 29.50
CA LEU A 311 30.38 39.45 30.39
C LEU A 311 31.90 39.49 30.58
N ASP A 312 32.67 39.72 29.52
CA ASP A 312 34.13 39.86 29.60
C ASP A 312 34.55 41.06 30.46
N PHE A 313 33.83 42.19 30.34
CA PHE A 313 34.05 43.36 31.17
C PHE A 313 33.77 43.06 32.65
N LEU A 314 32.62 42.44 32.94
CA LEU A 314 32.25 42.05 34.30
C LEU A 314 33.23 41.05 34.90
N GLU A 315 33.73 40.08 34.12
CA GLU A 315 34.75 39.13 34.58
C GLU A 315 36.05 39.83 34.97
N LYS A 316 36.52 40.78 34.14
CA LYS A 316 37.74 41.55 34.41
C LYS A 316 37.60 42.39 35.67
N GLU A 317 36.49 43.09 35.85
CA GLU A 317 36.22 43.88 37.07
C GLU A 317 36.08 43.00 38.31
N LEU A 318 35.44 41.84 38.19
CA LEU A 318 35.34 40.88 39.29
C LEU A 318 36.71 40.33 39.69
N ARG A 319 37.57 40.01 38.71
CA ARG A 319 38.95 39.56 38.95
C ARG A 319 39.76 40.66 39.63
N ARG A 320 39.70 41.90 39.11
CA ARG A 320 40.31 43.07 39.72
C ARG A 320 39.90 43.25 41.18
N LEU A 321 38.60 43.21 41.48
CA LEU A 321 38.09 43.33 42.86
C LEU A 321 38.57 42.19 43.78
N LYS A 322 38.70 40.96 43.25
CA LYS A 322 39.28 39.84 44.01
C LYS A 322 40.76 40.06 44.30
N GLU A 323 41.54 40.53 43.33
CA GLU A 323 42.94 40.89 43.51
C GLU A 323 43.10 42.02 44.53
N GLU A 324 42.30 43.09 44.46
CA GLU A 324 42.31 44.20 45.42
C GLU A 324 42.01 43.71 46.84
N ARG A 325 41.01 42.84 47.03
CA ARG A 325 40.72 42.23 48.34
C ARG A 325 41.87 41.35 48.85
N ARG A 326 42.51 40.57 47.98
CA ARG A 326 43.67 39.73 48.33
C ARG A 326 44.84 40.60 48.79
N GLN A 327 45.15 41.65 48.04
CA GLN A 327 46.20 42.62 48.38
C GLN A 327 45.89 43.31 49.71
N HIS A 328 44.65 43.73 49.93
CA HIS A 328 44.23 44.32 51.20
C HIS A 328 44.43 43.36 52.39
N ALA A 329 44.07 42.08 52.23
CA ALA A 329 44.30 41.06 53.26
C ALA A 329 45.80 40.86 53.54
N PHE A 330 46.65 40.83 52.51
CA PHE A 330 48.10 40.75 52.70
C PHE A 330 48.65 41.95 53.47
N ILE A 331 48.18 43.17 53.16
CA ILE A 331 48.59 44.38 53.88
C ILE A 331 48.19 44.32 55.36
N LEU A 332 46.96 43.87 55.67
CA LEU A 332 46.50 43.72 57.06
C LEU A 332 47.34 42.70 57.83
N ILE A 333 47.66 41.56 57.21
CA ILE A 333 48.51 40.53 57.81
C ILE A 333 49.92 41.06 58.05
N ALA A 334 50.54 41.71 57.05
CA ALA A 334 51.87 42.30 57.18
C ALA A 334 51.93 43.36 58.29
N ARG A 335 50.89 44.21 58.40
CA ARG A 335 50.77 45.19 59.50
C ARG A 335 50.66 44.51 60.86
N LYS A 336 49.89 43.43 60.98
CA LYS A 336 49.79 42.64 62.21
C LYS A 336 51.14 42.01 62.58
N TYR A 337 51.87 41.45 61.61
CA TYR A 337 53.20 40.90 61.83
C TYR A 337 54.19 41.96 62.33
N LEU A 338 54.22 43.14 61.68
CA LEU A 338 55.06 44.25 62.13
C LEU A 338 54.77 44.64 63.59
N LEU A 339 53.49 44.81 63.94
CA LEU A 339 53.08 45.14 65.31
C LEU A 339 53.51 44.07 66.32
N LEU A 340 53.37 42.78 65.98
CA LEU A 340 53.81 41.67 66.83
C LEU A 340 55.33 41.63 66.98
N THR A 341 56.10 41.84 65.91
CA THR A 341 57.57 41.89 65.99
C THR A 341 58.05 43.07 66.82
N TYR A 342 57.42 44.24 66.67
CA TYR A 342 57.73 45.40 67.51
C TYR A 342 57.39 45.12 68.98
N ALA A 343 56.23 44.52 69.27
CA ALA A 343 55.86 44.14 70.63
C ALA A 343 56.84 43.13 71.25
N PHE A 344 57.26 42.10 70.49
CA PHE A 344 58.23 41.10 70.93
C PHE A 344 59.62 41.71 71.20
N LEU A 345 60.08 42.64 70.36
CA LEU A 345 61.33 43.36 70.59
C LEU A 345 61.27 44.20 71.87
N VAL A 346 60.16 44.93 72.09
CA VAL A 346 59.94 45.71 73.32
C VAL A 346 59.87 44.81 74.56
N GLU A 347 59.26 43.63 74.47
CA GLU A 347 59.23 42.66 75.58
C GLU A 347 60.62 42.06 75.86
N ASN A 348 61.42 41.75 74.84
CA ASN A 348 62.79 41.27 74.99
C ASN A 348 63.74 42.34 75.58
N GLU A 349 63.53 43.61 75.24
CA GLU A 349 64.26 44.71 75.89
C GLU A 349 63.88 44.82 77.37
N ARG A 350 62.58 44.80 77.70
CA ARG A 350 62.13 44.75 79.11
C ARG A 350 62.53 43.47 79.86
N GLY A 351 62.79 42.37 79.14
CA GLY A 351 63.30 41.11 79.69
C GLY A 351 64.79 41.22 80.03
N ARG A 352 65.60 41.78 79.12
CA ARG A 352 67.02 42.08 79.37
C ARG A 352 67.22 43.08 80.51
N ASP A 353 66.41 44.14 80.57
CA ASP A 353 66.47 45.11 81.67
C ASP A 353 66.15 44.47 83.04
N ARG A 354 65.28 43.43 83.06
CA ARG A 354 64.99 42.65 84.27
C ARG A 354 66.12 41.67 84.63
N GLU A 355 66.75 41.02 83.67
CA GLU A 355 67.91 40.15 83.93
C GLU A 355 69.17 40.94 84.35
N GLU A 356 69.41 42.13 83.78
CA GLU A 356 70.48 43.02 84.22
C GLU A 356 70.23 43.61 85.61
N GLY A 357 68.96 43.81 85.98
CA GLY A 357 68.56 44.16 87.35
C GLY A 357 68.82 43.04 88.37
N TRP A 358 68.66 41.77 87.99
CA TRP A 358 68.98 40.62 88.85
C TRP A 358 70.48 40.35 88.97
N LYS A 359 71.28 40.58 87.92
CA LYS A 359 72.75 40.40 87.96
C LYS A 359 73.52 41.48 88.73
N LYS A 360 72.88 42.58 89.13
CA LYS A 360 73.48 43.62 89.99
C LYS A 360 73.06 43.50 91.47
N GLY A 361 72.40 42.41 91.84
CA GLY A 361 71.85 42.18 93.18
C GLY A 361 72.58 41.16 94.06
N ASP A 362 73.71 40.58 93.62
CA ASP A 362 74.56 39.68 94.41
C ASP A 362 75.99 40.23 94.58
#